data_AF-A0A1Q2CCB9-F1
#
_entry.id   AF-A0A1Q2CCB9-F1
#
_cell.length_a   1.000
_cell.length_b   1.000
_cell.length_c   1.000
_cell.angle_alpha   90.00
_cell.angle_beta   90.00
_cell.angle_gamma   90.00
#
_symmetry.space_group_name_H-M   'P 1'
#
loop_
_entity.id
_entity.type
_entity.pdbx_description
1 polymer ?
#
loop_
_entity_poly.entity_id
_entity_poly.type
_entity_poly.pdbx_seq_one_letter_code
_entity_poly.pdbx_strand_id
1 'polypeptide(L)'
;MSNDTQICFQAAGLLLSYPDEQLLSTLDLVEDAVAATPSAPLFAPVLAHLRAKPLRELQEFHVQEFDLSRRHALHLTYWTDGDTRRRGEVLAAIKQTYRESGLLVNLDGELPDYLPMVLEFAARGDQERGLGLLNSYRASLELLRLGLRKDKLPHEGVVEAVCRCLPGPMARDRADVQTLYGAMFVDAPPIEQVGLETYQIQTGRPA
;
A
#
# COMPACT_ATOMS: atom_id res chain seq x y z
N MET A 1 16.77 3.20 12.40
CA MET A 1 15.39 3.70 12.21
C MET A 1 14.88 4.26 13.54
N SER A 2 14.06 5.33 13.53
CA SER A 2 13.52 5.92 14.77
C SER A 2 12.36 5.07 15.34
N ASN A 3 12.05 5.24 16.63
CA ASN A 3 10.90 4.59 17.25
C ASN A 3 9.57 5.03 16.58
N ASP A 4 9.42 6.32 16.28
CA ASP A 4 8.23 6.85 15.60
C ASP A 4 8.04 6.22 14.22
N THR A 5 9.13 5.97 13.49
CA THR A 5 9.09 5.28 12.19
C THR A 5 8.64 3.83 12.35
N GLN A 6 9.13 3.12 13.37
CA GLN A 6 8.71 1.75 13.65
C GLN A 6 7.22 1.68 13.99
N ILE A 7 6.73 2.58 14.85
CA ILE A 7 5.31 2.69 15.20
C ILE A 7 4.49 2.98 13.94
N CYS A 8 4.92 3.94 13.12
CA CYS A 8 4.25 4.28 11.87
C CYS A 8 4.12 3.08 10.94
N PHE A 9 5.18 2.30 10.76
CA PHE A 9 5.16 1.14 9.88
C PHE A 9 4.30 0.00 10.42
N GLN A 10 4.36 -0.31 11.72
CA GLN A 10 3.50 -1.35 12.32
C GLN A 10 2.02 -0.97 12.24
N ALA A 11 1.68 0.26 12.64
CA ALA A 11 0.32 0.77 12.56
C ALA A 11 -0.19 0.78 11.12
N ALA A 12 0.65 1.22 10.17
CA ALA A 12 0.29 1.21 8.76
C ALA A 12 0.08 -0.20 8.21
N GLY A 13 0.95 -1.14 8.58
CA GLY A 13 0.82 -2.54 8.19
C GLY A 13 -0.52 -3.12 8.65
N LEU A 14 -0.86 -2.94 9.93
CA LEU A 14 -2.14 -3.41 10.47
C LEU A 14 -3.36 -2.78 9.78
N LEU A 15 -3.35 -1.46 9.60
CA LEU A 15 -4.51 -0.73 9.08
C LEU A 15 -4.68 -0.83 7.56
N LEU A 16 -3.66 -1.30 6.84
CA LEU A 16 -3.72 -1.62 5.40
C LEU A 16 -4.02 -3.09 5.14
N SER A 17 -4.00 -3.96 6.16
CA SER A 17 -4.32 -5.37 6.02
C SER A 17 -5.82 -5.61 5.79
N TYR A 18 -6.15 -6.78 5.25
CA TYR A 18 -7.53 -7.23 5.16
C TYR A 18 -8.20 -7.20 6.55
N PRO A 19 -9.39 -6.59 6.70
CA PRO A 19 -10.01 -6.44 8.01
C PRO A 19 -10.57 -7.77 8.52
N ASP A 20 -10.20 -8.11 9.74
CA ASP A 20 -10.71 -9.23 10.51
C ASP A 20 -11.06 -8.80 11.95
N GLU A 21 -11.57 -9.74 12.75
CA GLU A 21 -11.93 -9.47 14.16
C GLU A 21 -10.72 -9.06 14.99
N GLN A 22 -9.53 -9.61 14.67
CA GLN A 22 -8.30 -9.30 15.39
C GLN A 22 -7.87 -7.85 15.15
N LEU A 23 -7.85 -7.39 13.90
CA LEU A 23 -7.58 -6.00 13.56
C LEU A 23 -8.54 -5.07 14.29
N LEU A 24 -9.85 -5.32 14.22
CA LEU A 24 -10.85 -4.47 14.87
C LEU A 24 -10.68 -4.43 16.40
N SER A 25 -10.23 -5.53 17.02
CA SER A 25 -9.95 -5.59 18.45
C SER A 25 -8.70 -4.80 18.87
N THR A 26 -7.83 -4.46 17.94
CA THR A 26 -6.54 -3.78 18.20
C THR A 26 -6.54 -2.29 17.89
N LEU A 27 -7.65 -1.72 17.39
CA LEU A 27 -7.71 -0.33 16.96
C LEU A 27 -7.35 0.69 18.05
N ASP A 28 -7.77 0.45 19.29
CA ASP A 28 -7.44 1.34 20.42
C ASP A 28 -5.94 1.32 20.73
N LEU A 29 -5.31 0.14 20.69
CA LEU A 29 -3.87 0.00 20.86
C LEU A 29 -3.10 0.71 19.73
N VAL A 30 -3.58 0.60 18.50
CA VAL A 30 -2.97 1.28 17.34
C VAL A 30 -3.09 2.79 17.50
N GLU A 31 -4.27 3.31 17.89
CA GLU A 31 -4.50 4.73 18.12
C GLU A 31 -3.60 5.28 19.22
N ASP A 32 -3.49 4.59 20.36
CA ASP A 32 -2.63 4.97 21.48
C ASP A 32 -1.15 5.01 21.06
N ALA A 33 -0.70 4.02 20.29
CA ALA A 33 0.66 3.95 19.80
C ALA A 33 0.98 5.13 18.86
N VAL A 34 0.10 5.42 17.89
CA VAL A 34 0.33 6.52 16.93
C VAL A 34 0.14 7.90 17.55
N ALA A 35 -0.67 8.04 18.62
CA ALA A 35 -0.90 9.31 19.32
C ALA A 35 0.39 9.92 19.90
N ALA A 36 1.38 9.08 20.20
CA ALA A 36 2.71 9.52 20.64
C ALA A 36 3.62 10.01 19.50
N THR A 37 3.16 9.98 18.25
CA THR A 37 3.95 10.30 17.06
C THR A 37 3.40 11.53 16.33
N PRO A 38 4.24 12.27 15.56
CA PRO A 38 3.77 13.36 14.70
C PRO A 38 2.77 12.93 13.62
N SER A 39 2.66 11.63 13.33
CA SER A 39 1.80 11.08 12.30
C SER A 39 0.35 10.87 12.76
N ALA A 40 0.03 11.01 14.04
CA ALA A 40 -1.30 10.71 14.59
C ALA A 40 -2.49 11.27 13.75
N PRO A 41 -2.48 12.54 13.28
CA PRO A 41 -3.60 13.09 12.50
C PRO A 41 -3.84 12.37 11.17
N LEU A 42 -2.80 11.74 10.60
CA LEU A 42 -2.89 11.01 9.33
C LEU A 42 -3.58 9.65 9.49
N PHE A 43 -3.59 9.08 10.70
CA PHE A 43 -4.21 7.79 11.00
C PHE A 43 -5.70 7.91 11.38
N ALA A 44 -6.13 9.08 11.86
CA ALA A 44 -7.49 9.30 12.33
C ALA A 44 -8.60 8.94 11.31
N PRO A 45 -8.48 9.24 10.00
CA PRO A 45 -9.53 8.91 9.04
C PRO A 45 -9.78 7.41 8.87
N VAL A 46 -8.72 6.59 8.81
CA VAL A 46 -8.86 5.13 8.68
C VAL A 46 -9.38 4.50 9.97
N LEU A 47 -8.92 4.97 11.14
CA LEU A 47 -9.42 4.50 12.43
C LEU A 47 -10.92 4.78 12.57
N ALA A 48 -11.35 5.99 12.19
CA ALA A 48 -12.77 6.34 12.18
C ALA A 48 -13.57 5.47 11.19
N HIS A 49 -13.04 5.21 10.00
CA HIS A 49 -13.67 4.33 9.01
C HIS A 49 -13.87 2.90 9.54
N LEU A 50 -12.82 2.31 10.12
CA LEU A 50 -12.84 0.94 10.66
C LEU A 50 -13.78 0.80 11.87
N ARG A 51 -13.96 1.85 12.67
CA ARG A 51 -14.93 1.84 13.79
C ARG A 51 -16.38 2.04 13.36
N ALA A 52 -16.60 2.73 12.23
CA ALA A 52 -17.94 3.18 11.83
C ALA A 52 -18.76 2.11 11.10
N LYS A 53 -18.14 1.01 10.66
CA LYS A 53 -18.76 0.03 9.77
C LYS A 53 -18.72 -1.39 10.34
N PRO A 54 -19.74 -2.22 10.07
CA PRO A 54 -19.68 -3.65 10.34
C PRO A 54 -18.50 -4.32 9.60
N LEU A 55 -17.90 -5.34 10.21
CA LEU A 55 -16.76 -6.06 9.63
C LEU A 55 -16.99 -6.49 8.18
N ARG A 56 -18.18 -7.03 7.87
CA ARG A 56 -18.52 -7.46 6.51
C ARG A 56 -18.45 -6.31 5.49
N GLU A 57 -18.95 -5.12 5.83
CA GLU A 57 -18.87 -3.96 4.94
C GLU A 57 -17.41 -3.50 4.74
N LEU A 58 -16.58 -3.62 5.78
CA LEU A 58 -15.16 -3.30 5.69
C LEU A 58 -14.43 -4.29 4.79
N GLN A 59 -14.76 -5.57 4.88
CA GLN A 59 -14.23 -6.61 4.00
C GLN A 59 -14.65 -6.41 2.55
N GLU A 60 -15.93 -6.13 2.31
CA GLU A 60 -16.44 -5.80 0.97
C GLU A 60 -15.74 -4.56 0.39
N PHE A 61 -15.57 -3.51 1.20
CA PHE A 61 -14.80 -2.32 0.83
C PHE A 61 -13.34 -2.66 0.51
N HIS A 62 -12.69 -3.49 1.33
CA HIS A 62 -11.29 -3.85 1.14
C HIS A 62 -11.09 -4.60 -0.17
N VAL A 63 -11.91 -5.62 -0.43
CA VAL A 63 -11.88 -6.38 -1.68
C VAL A 63 -12.11 -5.46 -2.88
N GLN A 64 -13.10 -4.57 -2.80
CA GLN A 64 -13.42 -3.66 -3.90
C GLN A 64 -12.26 -2.70 -4.22
N GLU A 65 -11.68 -2.06 -3.20
CA GLU A 65 -10.71 -0.98 -3.40
C GLU A 65 -9.27 -1.48 -3.50
N PHE A 66 -8.89 -2.58 -2.85
CA PHE A 66 -7.50 -3.05 -2.80
C PHE A 66 -7.23 -4.30 -3.63
N ASP A 67 -8.19 -5.23 -3.75
CA ASP A 67 -7.97 -6.51 -4.43
C ASP A 67 -8.46 -6.49 -5.88
N LEU A 68 -9.63 -5.91 -6.14
CA LEU A 68 -10.25 -5.87 -7.47
C LEU A 68 -9.89 -4.61 -8.25
N SER A 69 -9.56 -3.51 -7.56
CA SER A 69 -9.24 -2.24 -8.18
C SER A 69 -7.76 -2.14 -8.54
N ARG A 70 -7.50 -1.84 -9.81
CA ARG A 70 -6.15 -1.50 -10.29
C ARG A 70 -5.66 -0.12 -9.81
N ARG A 71 -6.54 0.67 -9.18
CA ARG A 71 -6.24 2.06 -8.77
C ARG A 71 -5.64 2.17 -7.39
N HIS A 72 -5.77 1.14 -6.54
CA HIS A 72 -5.27 1.19 -5.17
C HIS A 72 -4.62 -0.13 -4.72
N ALA A 73 -4.16 -0.95 -5.66
CA ALA A 73 -3.49 -2.22 -5.34
C ALA A 73 -2.36 -2.03 -4.30
N LEU A 74 -2.38 -2.86 -3.26
CA LEU A 74 -1.38 -2.86 -2.18
C LEU A 74 -0.09 -3.63 -2.54
N HIS A 75 0.01 -4.12 -3.78
CA HIS A 75 1.16 -4.86 -4.29
C HIS A 75 2.15 -3.90 -4.96
N LEU A 76 3.33 -3.72 -4.37
CA LEU A 76 4.29 -2.68 -4.79
C LEU A 76 4.77 -2.86 -6.23
N THR A 77 4.98 -4.11 -6.66
CA THR A 77 5.47 -4.43 -8.02
C THR A 77 4.39 -4.25 -9.09
N TYR A 78 3.12 -4.21 -8.70
CA TYR A 78 2.01 -3.99 -9.64
C TYR A 78 2.12 -2.62 -10.33
N TRP A 79 2.58 -1.60 -9.60
CA TRP A 79 2.68 -0.23 -10.08
C TRP A 79 3.83 0.02 -11.06
N THR A 80 4.89 -0.80 -10.97
CA THR A 80 6.10 -0.68 -11.81
C THR A 80 6.10 -1.67 -12.96
N ASP A 81 5.71 -2.93 -12.71
CA ASP A 81 5.89 -4.03 -13.65
C ASP A 81 4.56 -4.63 -14.13
N GLY A 82 3.42 -4.14 -13.64
CA GLY A 82 2.09 -4.57 -14.05
C GLY A 82 1.85 -6.06 -13.81
N ASP A 83 1.24 -6.75 -14.78
CA ASP A 83 1.09 -8.22 -14.75
C ASP A 83 1.98 -8.88 -15.82
N THR A 84 3.23 -8.43 -15.89
CA THR A 84 4.18 -8.92 -16.90
C THR A 84 5.00 -10.09 -16.38
N ARG A 85 5.59 -10.88 -17.28
CA ARG A 85 6.53 -11.97 -16.93
C ARG A 85 7.67 -11.47 -16.03
N ARG A 86 8.08 -10.21 -16.20
CA ARG A 86 9.12 -9.54 -15.40
C ARG A 86 8.76 -9.43 -13.92
N ARG A 87 7.46 -9.28 -13.59
CA ARG A 87 7.00 -9.25 -12.21
C ARG A 87 7.37 -10.51 -11.44
N GLY A 88 7.36 -11.68 -12.08
CA GLY A 88 7.76 -12.94 -11.44
C GLY A 88 9.20 -12.95 -10.94
N GLU A 89 10.13 -12.37 -11.70
CA GLU A 89 11.54 -12.26 -11.31
C GLU A 89 11.73 -11.28 -10.15
N VAL A 90 11.02 -10.15 -10.19
CA VAL A 90 11.04 -9.14 -9.13
C VAL A 90 10.48 -9.71 -7.82
N LEU A 91 9.36 -10.44 -7.87
CA LEU A 91 8.79 -11.11 -6.70
C LEU A 91 9.76 -12.15 -6.11
N ALA A 92 10.50 -12.88 -6.96
CA ALA A 92 11.52 -13.82 -6.51
C ALA A 92 12.67 -13.10 -5.78
N ALA A 93 13.09 -11.92 -6.26
CA ALA A 93 14.11 -11.10 -5.61
C ALA A 93 13.67 -10.61 -4.22
N ILE A 94 12.43 -10.12 -4.07
CA ILE A 94 11.89 -9.70 -2.76
C ILE A 94 11.83 -10.89 -1.80
N LYS A 95 11.34 -12.05 -2.28
CA LYS A 95 11.32 -13.27 -1.48
C LYS A 95 12.72 -13.70 -1.04
N GLN A 96 13.72 -13.50 -1.88
CA GLN A 96 15.11 -13.77 -1.55
C GLN A 96 15.64 -12.79 -0.48
N THR A 97 15.28 -11.50 -0.55
CA THR A 97 15.59 -10.53 0.52
C THR A 97 15.05 -10.97 1.88
N TYR A 98 13.82 -11.50 1.94
CA TYR A 98 13.26 -12.06 3.17
C TYR A 98 14.06 -13.25 3.69
N ARG A 99 14.45 -14.19 2.82
CA ARG A 99 15.25 -15.36 3.22
C ARG A 99 16.62 -14.96 3.77
N GLU A 100 17.26 -13.98 3.14
CA GLU A 100 18.60 -13.50 3.52
C GLU A 100 18.61 -12.74 4.85
N SER A 101 17.45 -12.32 5.36
CA SER A 101 17.32 -11.79 6.72
C SER A 101 17.48 -12.85 7.80
N GLY A 102 17.38 -14.14 7.45
CA GLY A 102 17.34 -15.24 8.41
C GLY A 102 15.99 -15.40 9.14
N LEU A 103 14.99 -14.59 8.81
CA LEU A 103 13.65 -14.69 9.39
C LEU A 103 12.80 -15.74 8.65
N LEU A 104 11.97 -16.44 9.43
CA LEU A 104 10.89 -17.25 8.88
C LEU A 104 9.72 -16.33 8.55
N VAL A 105 9.63 -15.92 7.28
CA VAL A 105 8.51 -15.15 6.76
C VAL A 105 7.43 -16.10 6.26
N ASN A 106 6.28 -16.10 6.92
CA ASN A 106 5.08 -16.74 6.41
C ASN A 106 4.35 -15.76 5.51
N LEU A 107 4.04 -16.18 4.28
CA LEU A 107 3.32 -15.35 3.33
C LEU A 107 1.80 -15.52 3.44
N ASP A 108 1.30 -16.57 4.09
CA ASP A 108 -0.14 -16.88 4.21
C ASP A 108 -0.93 -16.83 2.88
N GLY A 109 -0.24 -17.13 1.77
CA GLY A 109 -0.82 -17.09 0.42
C GLY A 109 -0.66 -15.75 -0.30
N GLU A 110 -0.24 -14.69 0.40
CA GLU A 110 0.05 -13.38 -0.18
C GLU A 110 1.35 -13.36 -0.99
N LEU A 111 1.46 -12.38 -1.89
CA LEU A 111 2.70 -12.13 -2.60
C LEU A 111 3.72 -11.41 -1.70
N PRO A 112 5.03 -11.63 -1.92
CA PRO A 112 6.07 -11.05 -1.06
C PRO A 112 6.14 -9.51 -1.13
N ASP A 113 5.52 -8.89 -2.14
CA ASP A 113 5.46 -7.43 -2.31
C ASP A 113 4.18 -6.79 -1.75
N TYR A 114 3.36 -7.56 -1.02
CA TYR A 114 2.20 -7.03 -0.31
C TYR A 114 2.64 -6.00 0.73
N LEU A 115 2.18 -4.75 0.58
CA LEU A 115 2.68 -3.62 1.35
C LEU A 115 2.59 -3.82 2.87
N PRO A 116 1.49 -4.32 3.47
CA PRO A 116 1.45 -4.62 4.91
C PRO A 116 2.58 -5.53 5.38
N MET A 117 2.93 -6.54 4.58
CA MET A 117 4.02 -7.47 4.90
C MET A 117 5.40 -6.80 4.80
N VAL A 118 5.61 -5.96 3.77
CA VAL A 118 6.86 -5.20 3.62
C VAL A 118 7.03 -4.23 4.80
N LEU A 119 5.94 -3.59 5.27
CA LEU A 119 5.93 -2.70 6.41
C LEU A 119 6.25 -3.43 7.72
N GLU A 120 5.64 -4.59 7.95
CA GLU A 120 5.93 -5.43 9.12
C GLU A 120 7.40 -5.89 9.12
N PHE A 121 7.90 -6.32 7.96
CA PHE A 121 9.32 -6.69 7.80
C PHE A 121 10.25 -5.51 8.07
N ALA A 122 9.92 -4.31 7.56
CA ALA A 122 10.70 -3.10 7.81
C ALA A 122 10.64 -2.65 9.27
N ALA A 123 9.54 -2.90 9.98
CA ALA A 123 9.38 -2.48 11.36
C ALA A 123 10.03 -3.43 12.38
N ARG A 124 9.80 -4.73 12.22
CA ARG A 124 10.09 -5.77 13.22
C ARG A 124 11.06 -6.84 12.74
N GLY A 125 11.22 -6.98 11.43
CA GLY A 125 12.15 -7.91 10.82
C GLY A 125 13.53 -7.32 10.65
N ASP A 126 14.01 -7.28 9.41
CA ASP A 126 15.26 -6.62 9.06
C ASP A 126 14.99 -5.19 8.60
N GLN A 127 15.22 -4.25 9.51
CA GLN A 127 14.91 -2.84 9.31
C GLN A 127 15.66 -2.21 8.15
N GLU A 128 16.92 -2.61 7.93
CA GLU A 128 17.75 -2.06 6.86
C GLU A 128 17.24 -2.56 5.50
N ARG A 129 17.04 -3.88 5.37
CA ARG A 129 16.54 -4.47 4.13
C ARG A 129 15.10 -4.03 3.83
N GLY A 130 14.25 -3.95 4.84
CA GLY A 130 12.87 -3.50 4.69
C GLY A 130 12.76 -2.04 4.26
N LEU A 131 13.56 -1.14 4.86
CA LEU A 131 13.68 0.23 4.36
C LEU A 131 14.24 0.28 2.94
N GLY A 132 15.20 -0.58 2.60
CA GLY A 132 15.71 -0.72 1.23
C GLY A 132 14.63 -1.13 0.22
N LEU A 133 13.75 -2.07 0.58
CA LEU A 133 12.61 -2.46 -0.23
C LEU A 133 11.62 -1.29 -0.41
N LEU A 134 11.20 -0.65 0.68
CA LEU A 134 10.27 0.48 0.62
C LEU A 134 10.82 1.63 -0.24
N ASN A 135 12.12 1.91 -0.17
CA ASN A 135 12.76 2.93 -1.01
C ASN A 135 12.87 2.51 -2.48
N SER A 136 13.15 1.25 -2.76
CA SER A 136 13.16 0.72 -4.13
C SER A 136 11.79 0.86 -4.82
N TYR A 137 10.71 0.80 -4.03
CA TYR A 137 9.33 1.00 -4.49
C TYR A 137 8.72 2.34 -4.07
N ARG A 138 9.55 3.36 -3.83
CA ARG A 138 9.08 4.70 -3.43
C ARG A 138 8.05 5.25 -4.41
N ALA A 139 8.27 5.03 -5.70
CA ALA A 139 7.35 5.51 -6.72
C ALA A 139 5.97 4.82 -6.66
N SER A 140 5.93 3.52 -6.38
CA SER A 140 4.68 2.76 -6.18
C SER A 140 3.89 3.32 -4.99
N LEU A 141 4.57 3.60 -3.86
CA LEU A 141 3.95 4.19 -2.67
C LEU A 141 3.35 5.58 -2.97
N GLU A 142 4.07 6.42 -3.71
CA GLU A 142 3.58 7.75 -4.09
C GLU A 142 2.38 7.65 -5.05
N LEU A 143 2.39 6.71 -6.01
CA LEU A 143 1.27 6.48 -6.93
C LEU A 143 0.03 5.96 -6.20
N LEU A 144 0.20 5.04 -5.25
CA LEU A 144 -0.86 4.54 -4.37
C LEU A 144 -1.44 5.70 -3.55
N ARG A 145 -0.60 6.48 -2.85
CA ARG A 145 -1.02 7.65 -2.06
C ARG A 145 -1.84 8.64 -2.89
N LEU A 146 -1.37 8.98 -4.09
CA LEU A 146 -2.06 9.90 -5.00
C LEU A 146 -3.40 9.32 -5.50
N GLY A 147 -3.47 8.01 -5.75
CA GLY A 147 -4.70 7.31 -6.10
C GLY A 147 -5.74 7.36 -4.97
N LEU A 148 -5.32 7.04 -3.74
CA LEU A 148 -6.16 7.09 -2.55
C LEU A 148 -6.65 8.52 -2.29
N ARG A 149 -5.79 9.53 -2.47
CA ARG A 149 -6.13 10.95 -2.32
C ARG A 149 -7.19 11.39 -3.31
N LYS A 150 -6.98 11.06 -4.59
CA LYS A 150 -7.89 11.43 -5.67
C LYS A 150 -9.30 10.88 -5.41
N ASP A 151 -9.38 9.64 -4.96
CA ASP A 151 -10.65 8.95 -4.72
C ASP A 151 -11.15 9.14 -3.27
N LYS A 152 -10.43 9.93 -2.45
CA LYS A 152 -10.76 10.28 -1.06
C LYS A 152 -10.95 9.07 -0.14
N LEU A 153 -10.14 8.03 -0.34
CA LEU A 153 -10.19 6.85 0.51
C LEU A 153 -9.54 7.14 1.88
N PRO A 154 -10.07 6.58 2.97
CA PRO A 154 -9.63 6.89 4.33
C PRO A 154 -8.20 6.42 4.63
N HIS A 155 -7.68 5.48 3.84
CA HIS A 155 -6.33 4.93 3.98
C HIS A 155 -5.23 5.86 3.44
N GLU A 156 -5.57 6.97 2.77
CA GLU A 156 -4.57 7.87 2.18
C GLU A 156 -3.54 8.40 3.19
N GLY A 157 -4.02 8.84 4.35
CA GLY A 157 -3.15 9.40 5.38
C GLY A 157 -2.13 8.39 5.91
N VAL A 158 -2.50 7.11 6.00
CA VAL A 158 -1.58 6.04 6.40
C VAL A 158 -0.45 5.88 5.39
N VAL A 159 -0.76 5.86 4.09
CA VAL A 159 0.27 5.75 3.05
C VAL A 159 1.11 7.03 2.98
N GLU A 160 0.52 8.19 3.24
CA GLU A 160 1.25 9.44 3.40
C GLU A 160 2.24 9.40 4.57
N ALA A 161 1.84 8.86 5.72
CA ALA A 161 2.72 8.72 6.87
C ALA A 161 3.93 7.82 6.55
N VAL A 162 3.71 6.71 5.85
CA VAL A 162 4.79 5.84 5.35
C VAL A 162 5.73 6.62 4.43
N CYS A 163 5.21 7.37 3.46
CA CYS A 163 6.04 8.16 2.53
C CYS A 163 6.88 9.22 3.26
N ARG A 164 6.35 9.85 4.30
CA ARG A 164 7.06 10.85 5.12
C ARG A 164 8.19 10.25 5.94
N CYS A 165 8.10 8.97 6.29
CA CYS A 165 9.17 8.25 6.98
C CYS A 165 10.33 7.80 6.07
N LEU A 166 10.17 7.89 4.75
CA LEU A 166 11.18 7.50 3.77
C LEU A 166 12.00 8.70 3.30
N PRO A 167 13.33 8.53 3.07
CA PRO A 167 14.17 9.61 2.55
C PRO A 167 13.70 10.09 1.17
N GLY A 168 13.95 11.37 0.89
CA GLY A 168 13.62 11.99 -0.40
C GLY A 168 12.28 12.75 -0.41
N PRO A 169 12.06 13.56 -1.45
CA PRO A 169 10.89 14.43 -1.55
C PRO A 169 9.61 13.64 -1.84
N MET A 170 8.50 14.11 -1.29
CA MET A 170 7.17 13.60 -1.69
C MET A 170 6.76 14.18 -3.04
N ALA A 171 6.17 13.34 -3.89
CA ALA A 171 5.66 13.78 -5.19
C ALA A 171 4.36 14.59 -5.02
N ARG A 172 4.18 15.69 -5.75
CA ARG A 172 2.93 16.47 -5.67
C ARG A 172 1.82 15.83 -6.51
N ASP A 173 2.19 15.25 -7.64
CA ASP A 173 1.31 14.58 -8.59
C ASP A 173 2.02 13.43 -9.33
N ARG A 174 1.34 12.80 -10.29
CA ARG A 174 1.89 11.67 -11.05
C ARG A 174 3.05 12.06 -11.97
N ALA A 175 3.07 13.28 -12.51
CA ALA A 175 4.17 13.74 -13.36
C ALA A 175 5.44 13.99 -12.52
N ASP A 176 5.26 14.49 -11.31
CA ASP A 176 6.33 14.60 -10.32
C ASP A 176 6.92 13.22 -9.94
N VAL A 177 6.10 12.17 -9.81
CA VAL A 177 6.62 10.81 -9.55
C VAL A 177 7.58 10.38 -10.64
N GLN A 178 7.23 10.58 -11.92
CA GLN A 178 8.11 10.27 -13.04
C GLN A 178 9.37 11.14 -13.03
N THR A 179 9.28 12.39 -12.60
CA THR A 179 10.45 13.29 -12.57
C THR A 179 11.42 12.90 -11.45
N LEU A 180 10.90 12.60 -10.25
CA LEU A 180 11.68 12.30 -9.06
C LEU A 180 12.22 10.87 -9.06
N TYR A 181 11.43 9.93 -9.56
CA TYR A 181 11.71 8.50 -9.46
C TYR A 181 11.79 7.80 -10.83
N GLY A 182 11.63 8.52 -11.94
CA GLY A 182 11.69 8.02 -13.33
C GLY A 182 12.92 7.21 -13.70
N ALA A 183 14.07 7.55 -13.13
CA ALA A 183 15.31 6.80 -13.35
C ALA A 183 15.29 5.40 -12.68
N MET A 184 14.37 5.16 -11.73
CA MET A 184 14.09 3.82 -11.20
C MET A 184 13.10 3.04 -12.09
N PHE A 185 12.49 3.69 -13.09
CA PHE A 185 11.51 3.12 -14.04
C PHE A 185 12.08 2.83 -15.44
N VAL A 186 13.41 2.81 -15.64
CA VAL A 186 14.02 2.76 -17.01
C VAL A 186 13.56 1.54 -17.84
N ASP A 187 12.97 0.52 -17.21
CA ASP A 187 12.46 -0.68 -17.87
C ASP A 187 10.97 -1.00 -17.58
N ALA A 188 10.19 -0.06 -17.02
CA ALA A 188 8.76 -0.25 -16.77
C ALA A 188 7.96 0.15 -18.02
N PRO A 189 7.14 -0.75 -18.62
CA PRO A 189 6.31 -0.37 -19.76
C PRO A 189 5.30 0.69 -19.33
N PRO A 190 4.90 1.61 -20.25
CA PRO A 190 3.86 2.58 -19.94
C PRO A 190 2.61 1.83 -19.46
N ILE A 191 2.10 2.22 -18.29
CA ILE A 191 0.76 1.83 -17.84
C ILE A 191 -0.22 2.31 -18.90
N GLU A 192 -0.62 1.42 -19.81
CA GLU A 192 -1.71 1.67 -20.73
C GLU A 192 -2.92 2.08 -19.89
N GLN A 193 -3.39 3.31 -20.11
CA GLN A 193 -4.74 3.69 -19.74
C GLN A 193 -5.67 2.90 -20.65
N VAL A 194 -5.91 1.62 -20.32
CA VAL A 194 -6.93 0.83 -21.00
C VAL A 194 -8.26 1.54 -20.73
N GLY A 195 -8.85 1.99 -21.83
CA GLY A 195 -9.92 2.98 -21.84
C GLY A 195 -11.09 2.61 -20.96
N LEU A 196 -11.62 3.62 -20.28
CA LEU A 196 -13.03 3.70 -19.93
C LEU A 196 -13.83 3.84 -21.23
N GLU A 197 -13.86 2.81 -22.06
CA GLU A 197 -14.89 2.71 -23.09
C GLU A 197 -16.19 2.30 -22.41
N THR A 198 -17.01 3.32 -22.22
CA THR A 198 -18.43 3.31 -21.90
C THR A 198 -19.12 1.97 -22.18
N TYR A 199 -19.50 1.27 -21.11
CA TYR A 199 -20.60 0.31 -21.17
C TYR A 199 -21.90 1.10 -21.35
N GLN A 200 -22.20 1.50 -22.59
CA GLN A 200 -23.54 1.93 -22.96
C GLN A 200 -24.44 0.71 -22.92
N ILE A 201 -25.19 0.56 -21.82
CA ILE A 201 -26.38 -0.28 -21.80
C ILE A 201 -27.36 0.37 -22.77
N GLN A 202 -27.45 -0.16 -23.99
CA GLN A 202 -28.57 0.13 -24.88
C GLN A 202 -29.83 -0.44 -24.22
N THR A 203 -30.53 0.43 -23.50
CA THR A 203 -31.94 0.24 -23.19
C THR A 203 -32.72 0.49 -24.47
N GLY A 204 -33.29 -0.57 -25.05
CA GLY A 204 -34.06 -0.49 -26.28
C GLY A 204 -34.88 -1.74 -26.55
N ARG A 205 -36.05 -1.83 -25.91
CA ARG A 205 -37.25 -2.52 -26.44
C ARG A 205 -38.35 -1.43 -26.49
N PRO A 206 -39.35 -1.42 -27.39
CA PRO A 206 -39.84 -2.51 -28.25
C PRO A 206 -40.32 -2.15 -29.67
N ALA A 207 -40.64 -3.19 -30.45
CA ALA A 207 -41.88 -3.32 -31.23
C ALA A 207 -42.19 -4.83 -31.35
#